data_AF-A0A3L9YNR0-F1
#
_entry.id   AF-A0A3L9YNR0-F1
#
_cell.length_a   1.000
_cell.length_b   1.000
_cell.length_c   1.000
_cell.angle_alpha   90.00
_cell.angle_beta   90.00
_cell.angle_gamma   90.00
#
_symmetry.space_group_name_H-M   'P 1'
#
loop_
_entity.id
_entity.type
_entity.pdbx_description
1 polymer ?
#
loop_
_entity_poly.entity_id
_entity_poly.type
_entity_poly.pdbx_seq_one_letter_code
_entity_poly.pdbx_strand_id
1 'polypeptide(L)'
;MKKEIQELIKNLPNLSKAYLFGSRAKNTHNDDSDYDICIVIKDLDKDLVFKTITDYMIANKDFIQPLVLTDDEFNEKIQIEIYKREIVENGKLIA
;
A
#
# COMPACT_ATOMS: atom_id res chain seq x y z
N MET A 1 -2.14 -1.62 -12.24
CA MET A 1 -2.53 -0.56 -11.27
C MET A 1 -2.72 0.73 -12.04
N LYS A 2 -3.68 1.56 -11.64
CA LYS A 2 -3.85 2.92 -12.20
C LYS A 2 -2.59 3.75 -11.97
N LYS A 3 -2.18 4.53 -12.97
CA LYS A 3 -0.93 5.33 -12.90
C LYS A 3 -1.03 6.40 -11.81
N GLU A 4 -2.21 6.97 -11.67
CA GLU A 4 -2.54 8.03 -10.71
C GLU A 4 -2.36 7.54 -9.26
N ILE A 5 -2.77 6.29 -8.97
CA ILE A 5 -2.53 5.67 -7.66
C ILE A 5 -1.04 5.46 -7.42
N GLN A 6 -0.29 5.00 -8.44
CA GLN A 6 1.15 4.82 -8.28
C GLN A 6 1.87 6.15 -8.01
N GLU A 7 1.47 7.22 -8.71
CA GLU A 7 2.00 8.56 -8.52
C GLU A 7 1.63 9.13 -7.16
N LEU A 8 0.39 8.94 -6.70
CA LEU A 8 -0.02 9.27 -5.33
C LEU A 8 0.92 8.64 -4.30
N ILE A 9 1.12 7.32 -4.38
CA ILE A 9 1.96 6.58 -3.43
C ILE A 9 3.40 7.07 -3.46
N LYS A 10 3.99 7.24 -4.65
CA LYS A 10 5.37 7.74 -4.82
C LYS A 10 5.62 9.12 -4.23
N ASN A 11 4.58 9.95 -4.17
CA ASN A 11 4.64 11.31 -3.64
C ASN A 11 4.28 11.41 -2.15
N LEU A 12 4.02 10.28 -1.47
CA LEU A 12 3.76 10.30 -0.04
C LEU A 12 5.01 10.75 0.73
N PRO A 13 4.85 11.56 1.79
CA PRO A 13 5.96 12.03 2.59
C PRO A 13 6.66 10.86 3.31
N ASN A 14 7.98 10.92 3.36
CA ASN A 14 8.82 9.92 4.05
C ASN A 14 8.62 8.47 3.59
N LEU A 15 8.12 8.26 2.37
CA LEU A 15 8.00 6.92 1.80
C LEU A 15 9.37 6.21 1.76
N SER A 16 9.42 5.02 2.33
CA SER A 16 10.56 4.10 2.26
C SER A 16 10.39 3.15 1.07
N LYS A 17 9.22 2.50 0.99
CA LYS A 17 8.85 1.54 -0.06
C LYS A 17 7.35 1.29 -0.03
N ALA A 18 6.78 0.83 -1.14
CA ALA A 18 5.40 0.36 -1.17
C ALA A 18 5.22 -0.90 -2.02
N TYR A 19 4.33 -1.77 -1.56
CA TYR A 19 3.97 -3.02 -2.23
C TYR A 19 2.48 -3.03 -2.55
N LEU A 20 2.14 -3.32 -3.80
CA LEU A 20 0.80 -3.79 -4.15
C LEU A 20 0.73 -5.27 -3.78
N PHE A 21 -0.25 -5.67 -2.97
CA PHE A 21 -0.50 -7.07 -2.63
C PHE A 21 -1.95 -7.46 -2.98
N GLY A 22 -2.41 -8.60 -2.46
CA GLY A 22 -3.80 -9.04 -2.64
C GLY A 22 -4.17 -9.42 -4.08
N SER A 23 -5.45 -9.29 -4.40
CA SER A 23 -6.04 -9.79 -5.65
C SER A 23 -5.44 -9.13 -6.90
N ARG A 24 -5.13 -7.83 -6.82
CA ARG A 24 -4.55 -7.05 -7.93
C ARG A 24 -3.08 -7.38 -8.17
N ALA A 25 -2.31 -7.77 -7.15
CA ALA A 25 -0.96 -8.31 -7.35
C ALA A 25 -0.99 -9.68 -8.04
N LYS A 26 -1.94 -10.54 -7.64
CA LYS A 26 -2.12 -11.92 -8.12
C LYS A 26 -2.88 -12.06 -9.44
N ASN A 27 -3.35 -10.94 -10.02
CA ASN A 27 -4.20 -10.93 -11.23
C ASN A 27 -5.52 -11.73 -11.11
N THR A 28 -6.07 -11.85 -9.89
CA THR A 28 -7.36 -12.51 -9.61
C THR A 28 -8.46 -11.53 -9.21
N HIS A 29 -8.24 -10.24 -9.47
CA HIS A 29 -9.16 -9.16 -9.14
C HIS A 29 -10.27 -9.04 -10.21
N ASN A 30 -11.35 -8.37 -9.83
CA ASN A 30 -12.37 -7.85 -10.74
C ASN A 30 -12.34 -6.31 -10.76
N ASP A 31 -13.23 -5.70 -11.54
CA ASP A 31 -13.26 -4.23 -11.70
C ASP A 31 -13.59 -3.50 -10.38
N ASP A 32 -14.38 -4.13 -9.51
CA ASP A 32 -14.81 -3.59 -8.21
C ASP A 32 -13.81 -3.86 -7.06
N SER A 33 -12.73 -4.60 -7.32
CA SER A 33 -11.74 -4.93 -6.29
C SER A 33 -10.97 -3.70 -5.85
N ASP A 34 -10.66 -3.60 -4.57
CA ASP A 34 -9.79 -2.58 -4.01
C ASP A 34 -8.32 -2.76 -4.41
N TYR A 35 -7.52 -1.74 -4.11
CA TYR A 35 -6.06 -1.78 -4.19
C TYR A 35 -5.49 -1.99 -2.79
N ASP A 36 -5.10 -3.23 -2.47
CA ASP A 36 -4.35 -3.56 -1.26
C ASP A 36 -2.91 -3.04 -1.38
N ILE A 37 -2.55 -2.03 -0.59
CA ILE A 37 -1.21 -1.40 -0.67
C ILE A 37 -0.56 -1.37 0.71
N CYS A 38 0.58 -2.05 0.85
CA CYS A 38 1.45 -1.92 2.01
C CYS A 38 2.37 -0.73 1.77
N ILE A 39 2.26 0.29 2.62
CA ILE A 39 3.00 1.55 2.52
C ILE A 39 3.94 1.60 3.71
N VAL A 40 5.24 1.60 3.44
CA VAL A 40 6.27 1.67 4.48
C VAL A 40 6.85 3.07 4.49
N ILE A 41 6.82 3.73 5.64
CA ILE A 41 7.35 5.07 5.84
C ILE A 41 8.50 5.05 6.85
N LYS A 42 9.42 6.02 6.74
CA LYS A 42 10.56 6.13 7.65
C LYS A 42 10.19 6.62 9.06
N ASP A 43 9.18 7.51 9.19
CA ASP A 43 8.79 8.07 10.50
C ASP A 43 7.35 8.62 10.57
N LEU A 44 6.87 8.75 11.81
CA LEU A 44 5.54 8.62 12.45
C LEU A 44 4.24 9.20 11.86
N ASP A 45 4.23 10.08 10.85
CA ASP A 45 2.97 10.76 10.47
C ASP A 45 2.09 9.89 9.55
N LYS A 46 1.64 8.76 10.10
CA LYS A 46 0.68 7.86 9.48
C LYS A 46 -0.64 8.57 9.24
N ASP A 47 -1.03 9.51 10.10
CA ASP A 47 -2.28 10.25 9.98
C ASP A 47 -2.30 11.10 8.71
N LEU A 48 -1.20 11.76 8.36
CA LEU A 48 -1.05 12.47 7.09
C LEU A 48 -1.14 11.52 5.89
N VAL A 49 -0.53 10.33 5.97
CA VAL A 49 -0.62 9.31 4.92
C VAL A 49 -2.06 8.83 4.75
N PHE A 50 -2.73 8.44 5.85
CA PHE A 50 -4.12 8.02 5.84
C PHE A 50 -5.02 9.12 5.29
N LYS A 51 -4.87 10.36 5.77
CA LYS A 51 -5.64 11.51 5.27
C LYS A 51 -5.44 11.70 3.75
N THR A 52 -4.20 11.66 3.28
CA THR A 52 -3.87 11.84 1.86
C THR A 52 -4.53 10.75 0.99
N ILE A 53 -4.49 9.50 1.45
CA ILE A 53 -5.13 8.38 0.74
C ILE A 53 -6.65 8.51 0.78
N THR A 54 -7.24 8.84 1.94
CA THR A 54 -8.69 9.03 2.08
C THR A 54 -9.20 10.17 1.20
N ASP A 55 -8.51 11.32 1.18
CA ASP A 55 -8.86 12.45 0.32
C ASP A 55 -8.84 12.03 -1.16
N TYR A 56 -7.84 11.25 -1.59
CA TYR A 56 -7.78 10.70 -2.94
C TYR A 56 -8.95 9.74 -3.23
N MET A 57 -9.25 8.82 -2.31
CA MET A 57 -10.34 7.84 -2.47
C MET A 57 -11.70 8.55 -2.64
N ILE A 58 -11.96 9.59 -1.83
CA ILE A 58 -13.18 10.40 -1.92
C ILE A 58 -13.26 11.12 -3.26
N ALA A 59 -12.17 11.76 -3.69
CA ALA A 59 -12.14 12.55 -4.92
C ALA A 59 -12.30 11.69 -6.19
N ASN A 60 -11.71 10.50 -6.21
CA ASN A 60 -11.59 9.67 -7.43
C ASN A 60 -12.54 8.47 -7.46
N LYS A 61 -13.27 8.20 -6.37
CA LYS A 61 -14.10 6.99 -6.20
C LYS A 61 -13.31 5.69 -6.42
N ASP A 62 -12.03 5.73 -6.10
CA ASP A 62 -11.15 4.56 -6.08
C ASP A 62 -11.11 3.99 -4.66
N PHE A 63 -11.03 2.66 -4.54
CA PHE A 63 -10.90 1.98 -3.26
C PHE A 63 -9.45 1.53 -3.05
N ILE A 64 -8.77 2.14 -2.08
CA ILE A 64 -7.44 1.72 -1.64
C ILE A 64 -7.60 1.20 -0.22
N GLN A 65 -7.07 0.01 0.05
CA GLN A 65 -6.99 -0.57 1.39
C GLN A 65 -5.53 -0.45 1.87
N PRO A 66 -5.17 0.64 2.57
CA PRO A 66 -3.79 0.89 2.95
C PRO A 66 -3.42 0.11 4.22
N LEU A 67 -2.25 -0.54 4.18
CA LEU A 67 -1.53 -1.02 5.34
C LEU A 67 -0.31 -0.12 5.54
N VAL A 68 -0.43 0.91 6.39
CA VAL A 68 0.64 1.87 6.66
C VAL A 68 1.49 1.39 7.84
N LEU A 69 2.78 1.19 7.59
CA LEU A 69 3.75 0.70 8.57
C LEU A 69 4.98 1.60 8.60
N THR A 70 5.65 1.69 9.74
CA THR A 70 7.04 2.17 9.77
C THR A 70 7.98 1.09 9.26
N ASP A 71 9.25 1.43 8.96
CA ASP A 71 10.26 0.41 8.60
C ASP A 71 10.40 -0.67 9.68
N ASP A 72 10.39 -0.30 10.96
CA ASP A 72 10.48 -1.25 12.09
C ASP A 72 9.26 -2.15 12.17
N GLU A 73 8.05 -1.58 12.10
CA GLU A 73 6.81 -2.35 12.09
C GLU A 73 6.72 -3.28 10.89
N PHE A 74 7.21 -2.84 9.71
CA PHE A 74 7.28 -3.68 8.53
C PHE A 74 8.18 -4.88 8.77
N ASN A 75 9.39 -4.65 9.30
CA ASN A 75 10.36 -5.71 9.59
C ASN A 75 9.82 -6.73 10.60
N GLU A 76 9.07 -6.28 11.60
CA GLU A 76 8.36 -7.16 12.54
C GLU A 76 7.20 -7.90 11.86
N LYS A 77 6.37 -7.21 11.07
CA LYS A 77 5.18 -7.79 10.42
C LYS A 77 5.55 -8.93 9.48
N ILE A 78 6.63 -8.78 8.70
CA ILE A 78 7.09 -9.80 7.75
C ILE A 78 7.78 -10.99 8.41
N GLN A 79 7.98 -10.99 9.73
CA GLN A 79 8.34 -12.23 10.45
C GLN A 79 7.15 -13.19 10.54
N ILE A 80 5.92 -12.68 10.40
CA ILE A 80 4.71 -13.49 10.36
C ILE A 80 4.53 -14.01 8.93
N GLU A 81 4.55 -15.33 8.78
CA GLU A 81 4.56 -16.04 7.48
C GLU A 81 3.49 -15.56 6.50
N ILE A 82 2.25 -15.32 6.99
CA ILE A 82 1.16 -14.88 6.11
C ILE A 82 1.43 -13.50 5.49
N TYR A 83 1.99 -12.55 6.25
CA TYR A 83 2.29 -11.21 5.74
C TYR A 83 3.49 -11.24 4.79
N LYS A 84 4.53 -12.00 5.14
CA LYS A 84 5.68 -12.21 4.26
C LYS A 84 5.25 -12.76 2.90
N ARG A 85 4.47 -13.84 2.91
CA ARG A 85 3.99 -14.48 1.69
C ARG A 85 3.11 -13.56 0.86
N GLU A 86 2.18 -12.84 1.49
CA GLU A 86 1.25 -11.97 0.75
C GLU A 86 1.91 -10.70 0.21
N ILE A 87 2.77 -10.05 1.00
CA ILE A 87 3.31 -8.71 0.68
C ILE A 87 4.66 -8.80 -0.03
N VAL A 88 5.58 -9.65 0.46
CA VAL A 88 6.96 -9.69 -0.05
C VAL A 88 7.11 -10.69 -1.19
N GLU A 89 6.54 -11.89 -1.05
CA GLU A 89 6.73 -12.98 -2.02
C GLU A 89 5.74 -12.89 -3.19
N ASN A 90 4.46 -12.67 -2.90
CA ASN A 90 3.40 -12.56 -3.92
C ASN A 90 3.09 -11.11 -4.33
N GLY A 91 3.55 -10.13 -3.55
CA GLY A 91 3.33 -8.72 -3.83
C GLY A 91 4.25 -8.18 -4.93
N LYS A 92 3.96 -6.96 -5.36
CA LYS A 92 4.76 -6.22 -6.36
C LYS A 92 5.27 -4.94 -5.72
N LEU A 93 6.58 -4.71 -5.73
CA LEU A 93 7.17 -3.43 -5.35
C LEU A 93 6.74 -2.37 -6.38
N ILE A 94 6.13 -1.28 -5.92
CA ILE A 94 5.56 -0.24 -6.78
C ILE A 94 6.17 1.16 -6.57
N ALA A 95 6.84 1.36 -5.44
CA ALA A 95 7.57 2.57 -5.09
C ALA A 95 8.68 2.23 -4.10
#